data_AF-A0A958T0A0-F1
#
_entry.id   AF-A0A958T0A0-F1
#
_cell.length_a   1.000
_cell.length_b   1.000
_cell.length_c   1.000
_cell.angle_alpha   90.00
_cell.angle_beta   90.00
_cell.angle_gamma   90.00
#
_symmetry.space_group_name_H-M   'P 1'
#
loop_
_entity.id
_entity.type
_entity.pdbx_description
1 polymer ?
#
loop_
_entity_poly.entity_id
_entity_poly.type
_entity_poly.pdbx_seq_one_letter_code
_entity_poly.pdbx_strand_id
1 'polypeptide(L)'
;IDFKNCDEDGTPDGLTVFNLHEAEEYIALDNPANYAFVYYESLANAQSETSPITNASQYINSVSPLYARVTTSAGCYGICIINLQVSTTSFPPGYLQELTSCDLDENSDGFFAFDLTATSQEFIDQFPTGQNLSVHYYNTLEDAQLETNEITNLSNYTNSTPFQELLYVRVESDDNGGCFGIG
;
A
#
# COMPACT_ATOMS: atom_id res chain seq x y z
N ILE A 1 -12.81 -3.73 13.37
CA ILE A 1 -12.05 -4.50 12.37
C ILE A 1 -11.15 -3.54 11.62
N ASP A 2 -10.00 -4.02 11.14
CA ASP A 2 -9.15 -3.26 10.23
C ASP A 2 -9.39 -3.84 8.83
N PHE A 3 -9.77 -2.97 7.90
CA PHE A 3 -10.05 -3.33 6.53
C PHE A 3 -9.07 -2.59 5.63
N LYS A 4 -8.24 -3.35 4.92
CA LYS A 4 -7.05 -2.83 4.22
C LYS A 4 -7.24 -2.90 2.72
N ASN A 5 -6.76 -1.90 1.98
CA ASN A 5 -6.71 -1.93 0.52
C ASN A 5 -5.49 -1.17 -0.01
N CYS A 6 -5.11 -1.45 -1.26
CA CYS A 6 -3.98 -0.80 -1.93
C CYS A 6 -4.45 0.45 -2.68
N ASP A 7 -3.65 1.50 -2.65
CA ASP A 7 -3.76 2.64 -3.56
C ASP A 7 -2.95 2.34 -4.82
N GLU A 8 -3.68 1.99 -5.88
CA GLU A 8 -3.14 1.55 -7.16
C GLU A 8 -3.60 2.42 -8.34
N ASP A 9 -4.14 3.62 -8.08
CA ASP A 9 -4.68 4.47 -9.14
C ASP A 9 -3.61 5.22 -9.96
N GLY A 10 -2.34 5.04 -9.57
CA GLY A 10 -1.16 5.70 -10.16
C GLY A 10 -0.84 7.06 -9.55
N THR A 11 -1.62 7.49 -8.55
CA THR A 11 -1.40 8.69 -7.74
C THR A 11 -1.20 8.25 -6.30
N PRO A 12 0.00 8.36 -5.71
CA PRO A 12 0.24 7.95 -4.33
C PRO A 12 -0.33 8.98 -3.33
N ASP A 13 -1.65 9.19 -3.33
CA ASP A 13 -2.33 10.16 -2.47
C ASP A 13 -2.96 9.52 -1.21
N GLY A 14 -2.92 8.20 -1.11
CA GLY A 14 -3.47 7.44 0.01
C GLY A 14 -4.99 7.31 -0.04
N LEU A 15 -5.61 7.57 -1.19
CA LEU A 15 -7.03 7.39 -1.43
C LEU A 15 -7.25 6.17 -2.32
N THR A 16 -8.15 5.29 -1.88
CA THR A 16 -8.57 4.14 -2.67
C THR A 16 -10.04 3.83 -2.41
N VAL A 17 -10.60 3.00 -3.28
CA VAL A 17 -11.99 2.59 -3.22
C VAL A 17 -12.12 1.34 -2.36
N PHE A 18 -13.06 1.36 -1.41
CA PHE A 18 -13.41 0.23 -0.57
C PHE A 18 -14.81 -0.28 -0.91
N ASN A 19 -14.93 -1.59 -1.07
CA ASN A 19 -16.21 -2.29 -1.03
C ASN A 19 -16.52 -2.69 0.42
N LEU A 20 -17.31 -1.88 1.12
CA LEU A 20 -17.61 -2.11 2.54
C LEU A 20 -18.41 -3.40 2.78
N HIS A 21 -19.06 -3.97 1.76
CA HIS A 21 -19.77 -5.25 1.91
C HIS A 21 -18.84 -6.43 2.16
N GLU A 22 -17.56 -6.34 1.79
CA GLU A 22 -16.56 -7.38 2.12
C GLU A 22 -16.30 -7.47 3.63
N ALA A 23 -16.58 -6.40 4.39
CA ALA A 23 -16.52 -6.42 5.84
C ALA A 23 -17.61 -7.29 6.49
N GLU A 24 -18.71 -7.61 5.78
CA GLU A 24 -19.89 -8.26 6.36
C GLU A 24 -19.60 -9.67 6.84
N GLU A 25 -18.80 -10.44 6.10
CA GLU A 25 -18.39 -11.80 6.48
C GLU A 25 -17.61 -11.78 7.80
N TYR A 26 -16.71 -10.79 7.98
CA TYR A 26 -15.94 -10.61 9.21
C TYR A 26 -16.79 -10.14 10.39
N ILE A 27 -17.79 -9.28 10.13
CA ILE A 27 -18.65 -8.72 11.18
C ILE A 27 -19.69 -9.75 11.67
N ALA A 28 -20.25 -10.54 10.76
CA ALA A 28 -21.31 -11.51 11.06
C ALA A 28 -20.83 -12.96 11.24
N LEU A 29 -19.51 -13.18 11.31
CA LEU A 29 -18.91 -14.51 11.50
C LEU A 29 -19.47 -15.53 10.49
N ASP A 30 -19.32 -15.24 9.21
CA ASP A 30 -19.79 -16.06 8.08
C ASP A 30 -21.31 -16.28 8.00
N ASN A 31 -22.10 -15.38 8.60
CA ASN A 31 -23.57 -15.43 8.54
C ASN A 31 -24.24 -14.09 8.16
N PRO A 32 -23.74 -13.35 7.16
CA PRO A 32 -24.23 -12.01 6.83
C PRO A 32 -25.70 -11.97 6.43
N ALA A 33 -26.23 -13.05 5.83
CA ALA A 33 -27.62 -13.14 5.38
C ALA A 33 -28.68 -12.98 6.50
N ASN A 34 -28.29 -13.15 7.77
CA ASN A 34 -29.18 -12.98 8.92
C ASN A 34 -29.28 -11.53 9.42
N TYR A 35 -28.48 -10.62 8.87
CA TYR A 35 -28.33 -9.26 9.35
C TYR A 35 -28.53 -8.26 8.21
N ALA A 36 -28.99 -7.06 8.57
CA ALA A 36 -28.97 -5.89 7.71
C ALA A 36 -27.81 -4.99 8.12
N PHE A 37 -27.01 -4.56 7.15
CA PHE A 37 -25.86 -3.70 7.35
C PHE A 37 -26.12 -2.31 6.76
N VAL A 38 -25.81 -1.27 7.55
CA VAL A 38 -25.80 0.11 7.08
C VAL A 38 -24.56 0.80 7.64
N TYR A 39 -23.85 1.54 6.79
CA TYR A 39 -22.56 2.15 7.11
C TYR A 39 -22.68 3.66 7.30
N TYR A 40 -21.88 4.20 8.21
CA TYR A 40 -21.91 5.62 8.60
C TYR A 40 -20.49 6.13 8.88
N GLU A 41 -20.28 7.42 8.62
CA GLU A 41 -19.01 8.10 8.90
C GLU A 41 -18.87 8.56 10.37
N SER A 42 -19.93 8.44 11.18
CA SER A 42 -19.87 8.77 12.60
C SER A 42 -20.72 7.85 13.47
N LEU A 43 -20.29 7.67 14.71
CA LEU A 43 -21.04 6.90 15.71
C LEU A 43 -22.43 7.48 15.96
N ALA A 44 -22.56 8.81 16.02
CA ALA A 44 -23.82 9.49 16.25
C ALA A 44 -24.84 9.22 15.13
N ASN A 45 -24.37 9.23 13.88
CA ASN A 45 -25.17 8.88 12.71
C ASN A 45 -25.59 7.41 12.73
N ALA A 46 -24.68 6.50 13.09
CA ALA A 46 -24.99 5.08 13.24
C ALA A 46 -25.99 4.80 14.38
N GLN A 47 -25.95 5.56 15.48
CA GLN A 47 -26.90 5.43 16.60
C GLN A 47 -28.28 5.97 16.26
N SER A 48 -28.33 7.12 15.58
CA SER A 48 -29.57 7.83 15.22
C SER A 48 -30.16 7.44 13.85
N GLU A 49 -29.46 6.60 13.08
CA GLU A 49 -29.85 6.16 11.74
C GLU A 49 -30.02 7.34 10.76
N THR A 50 -29.08 8.29 10.80
CA THR A 50 -29.08 9.49 9.96
C THR A 50 -27.86 9.54 9.05
N SER A 51 -27.98 10.14 7.87
CA SER A 51 -26.89 10.31 6.89
C SER A 51 -26.09 9.01 6.60
N PRO A 52 -26.74 7.92 6.16
CA PRO A 52 -26.05 6.69 5.80
C PRO A 52 -25.16 6.88 4.56
N ILE A 53 -24.07 6.12 4.49
CA ILE A 53 -23.24 6.02 3.29
C ILE A 53 -24.06 5.30 2.22
N THR A 54 -24.31 5.98 1.10
CA THR A 54 -25.17 5.46 0.02
C THR A 54 -24.44 4.61 -1.01
N ASN A 55 -23.12 4.79 -1.15
CA ASN A 55 -22.30 4.04 -2.10
C ASN A 55 -21.30 3.13 -1.38
N ALA A 56 -21.83 2.16 -0.63
CA ALA A 56 -21.00 1.26 0.20
C ALA A 56 -20.07 0.36 -0.63
N SER A 57 -20.40 0.04 -1.89
CA SER A 57 -19.55 -0.78 -2.76
C SER A 57 -18.35 -0.03 -3.36
N GLN A 58 -18.38 1.31 -3.32
CA GLN A 58 -17.33 2.16 -3.89
C GLN A 58 -17.02 3.35 -2.98
N TYR A 59 -16.89 3.11 -1.67
CA TYR A 59 -16.59 4.18 -0.71
C TYR A 59 -15.12 4.57 -0.81
N ILE A 60 -14.83 5.86 -1.02
CA ILE A 60 -13.46 6.38 -0.95
C ILE A 60 -13.16 6.70 0.51
N ASN A 61 -11.98 6.30 1.02
CA ASN A 61 -11.55 6.42 2.43
C ASN A 61 -11.32 7.88 2.93
N SER A 62 -12.18 8.81 2.54
CA SER A 62 -12.20 10.20 2.99
C SER A 62 -12.43 10.36 4.50
N VAL A 63 -13.09 9.39 5.15
CA VAL A 63 -13.26 9.32 6.60
C VAL A 63 -12.87 7.93 7.11
N SER A 64 -12.14 7.90 8.22
CA SER A 64 -11.82 6.69 8.97
C SER A 64 -11.67 7.06 10.47
N PRO A 65 -12.24 6.28 11.41
CA PRO A 65 -12.97 5.03 11.20
C PRO A 65 -14.42 5.24 10.74
N LEU A 66 -14.99 4.19 10.14
CA LEU A 66 -16.41 4.05 9.83
C LEU A 66 -17.15 3.21 10.88
N TYR A 67 -18.48 3.27 10.84
CA TYR A 67 -19.38 2.61 11.76
C TYR A 67 -20.43 1.80 10.99
N ALA A 68 -20.39 0.48 11.11
CA ALA A 68 -21.41 -0.41 10.56
C ALA A 68 -22.47 -0.70 11.63
N ARG A 69 -23.71 -0.27 11.41
CA ARG A 69 -24.86 -0.69 12.20
C ARG A 69 -25.38 -2.02 11.62
N VAL A 70 -25.37 -3.04 12.47
CA VAL A 70 -25.80 -4.41 12.13
C VAL A 70 -27.10 -4.67 12.86
N THR A 71 -28.18 -4.95 12.12
CA THR A 71 -29.53 -5.13 12.70
C THR A 71 -30.07 -6.52 12.39
N THR A 72 -30.64 -7.18 13.39
CA THR A 72 -31.33 -8.48 13.21
C THR A 72 -32.76 -8.29 12.75
N SER A 73 -33.39 -9.35 12.22
CA SER A 73 -34.82 -9.34 11.90
C SER A 73 -35.74 -9.06 13.09
N ALA A 74 -35.25 -9.28 14.32
CA ALA A 74 -35.96 -8.95 15.56
C ALA A 74 -35.79 -7.47 16.00
N GLY A 75 -34.99 -6.68 15.28
CA GLY A 75 -34.75 -5.27 15.56
C GLY A 75 -33.64 -4.97 16.58
N CYS A 76 -32.95 -6.00 17.09
CA CYS A 76 -31.74 -5.78 17.90
C CYS A 76 -30.62 -5.27 16.98
N TYR A 77 -29.82 -4.31 17.47
CA TYR A 77 -28.68 -3.82 16.70
C TYR A 77 -27.38 -3.78 17.50
N GLY A 78 -26.28 -3.89 16.78
CA GLY A 78 -24.92 -3.60 17.24
C GLY A 78 -24.25 -2.60 16.30
N ILE A 79 -23.22 -1.92 16.78
CA ILE A 79 -22.40 -1.02 15.95
C ILE A 79 -20.96 -1.54 15.99
N CYS A 80 -20.42 -1.86 14.82
CA CYS A 80 -19.04 -2.27 14.64
C CYS A 80 -18.21 -1.11 14.08
N ILE A 81 -16.98 -0.96 14.59
CA ILE A 81 -16.02 0.03 14.10
C ILE A 81 -15.20 -0.61 12.99
N ILE A 82 -15.08 0.07 11.85
CA ILE A 82 -14.27 -0.34 10.70
C ILE A 82 -13.18 0.71 10.53
N ASN A 83 -11.93 0.35 10.77
CA ASN A 83 -10.79 1.19 10.44
C ASN A 83 -10.38 0.88 9.00
N LEU A 84 -10.41 1.89 8.13
CA LEU A 84 -9.86 1.77 6.78
C LEU A 84 -8.36 2.05 6.83
N GLN A 85 -7.57 1.14 6.27
CA GLN A 85 -6.12 1.27 6.12
C GLN A 85 -5.76 1.19 4.64
N VAL A 86 -4.96 2.14 4.17
CA VAL A 86 -4.52 2.19 2.78
C VAL A 86 -3.02 2.07 2.73
N SER A 87 -2.50 1.18 1.88
CA SER A 87 -1.08 1.12 1.56
C SER A 87 -0.84 1.64 0.15
N THR A 88 0.09 2.58 0.05
CA THR A 88 0.50 3.20 -1.22
C THR A 88 1.83 2.59 -1.64
N THR A 89 1.85 1.87 -2.76
CA THR A 89 3.07 1.25 -3.29
C THR A 89 3.29 1.55 -4.77
N SER A 90 2.33 2.19 -5.44
CA SER A 90 2.42 2.56 -6.84
C SER A 90 3.10 3.92 -7.03
N PHE A 91 4.08 3.97 -7.94
CA PHE A 91 4.73 5.22 -8.31
C PHE A 91 4.01 5.91 -9.48
N PRO A 92 4.14 7.24 -9.60
CA PRO A 92 3.74 7.94 -10.81
C PRO A 92 4.40 7.34 -12.05
N PRO A 93 3.70 7.27 -13.20
CA PRO A 93 4.28 6.73 -14.44
C PRO A 93 5.60 7.42 -14.81
N GLY A 94 6.66 6.61 -14.96
CA GLY A 94 7.99 7.10 -15.36
C GLY A 94 8.82 7.72 -14.23
N TYR A 95 8.39 7.61 -12.97
CA TYR A 95 9.23 7.92 -11.82
C TYR A 95 10.46 7.01 -11.80
N LEU A 96 11.65 7.60 -11.71
CA LEU A 96 12.93 6.90 -11.65
C LEU A 96 13.90 7.70 -10.78
N GLN A 97 14.81 7.00 -10.12
CA GLN A 97 15.94 7.61 -9.42
C GLN A 97 17.24 7.31 -10.17
N GLU A 98 18.04 8.36 -10.40
CA GLU A 98 19.31 8.24 -11.09
C GLU A 98 20.46 8.46 -10.10
N LEU A 99 21.30 7.44 -9.94
CA LEU A 99 22.54 7.54 -9.20
C LEU A 99 23.70 7.71 -10.18
N THR A 100 24.39 8.83 -10.10
CA THR A 100 25.56 9.12 -10.93
C THR A 100 26.78 9.30 -10.05
N SER A 101 27.89 8.65 -10.41
CA SER A 101 29.19 8.88 -9.80
C SER A 101 30.29 8.89 -10.87
N CYS A 102 31.39 9.57 -10.58
CA CYS A 102 32.58 9.49 -11.41
C CYS A 102 33.40 8.28 -10.98
N ASP A 103 33.69 7.40 -11.93
CA ASP A 103 34.67 6.33 -11.76
C ASP A 103 36.10 6.93 -11.81
N LEU A 104 36.61 7.24 -10.63
CA LEU A 104 37.91 7.89 -10.40
C LEU A 104 38.93 6.96 -9.75
N ASP A 105 38.68 5.65 -9.76
CA ASP A 105 39.61 4.69 -9.21
C ASP A 105 40.82 4.47 -10.16
N GLU A 106 41.73 3.57 -9.80
CA GLU A 106 42.95 3.33 -10.60
C GLU A 106 42.64 2.74 -12.00
N ASN A 107 41.45 2.17 -12.20
CA ASN A 107 40.98 1.54 -13.42
C ASN A 107 39.59 2.08 -13.80
N SER A 108 39.54 3.16 -14.58
CA SER A 108 38.27 3.69 -15.10
C SER A 108 37.62 2.72 -16.11
N ASP A 109 36.98 1.68 -15.60
CA ASP A 109 36.41 0.54 -16.31
C ASP A 109 34.88 0.55 -16.28
N GLY A 110 34.29 1.57 -15.65
CA GLY A 110 32.86 1.81 -15.58
C GLY A 110 32.19 1.13 -14.39
N PHE A 111 32.96 0.63 -13.42
CA PHE A 111 32.44 0.05 -12.18
C PHE A 111 32.59 1.02 -11.00
N PHE A 112 31.56 1.13 -10.18
CA PHE A 112 31.54 1.99 -9.00
C PHE A 112 30.63 1.40 -7.92
N ALA A 113 30.96 1.65 -6.64
CA ALA A 113 30.14 1.22 -5.52
C ALA A 113 29.16 2.32 -5.11
N PHE A 114 27.87 2.02 -5.17
CA PHE A 114 26.76 2.89 -4.84
C PHE A 114 26.15 2.54 -3.48
N ASP A 115 25.74 3.56 -2.74
CA ASP A 115 24.91 3.41 -1.55
C ASP A 115 23.44 3.60 -1.94
N LEU A 116 22.71 2.49 -2.02
CA LEU A 116 21.29 2.45 -2.36
C LEU A 116 20.39 2.82 -1.17
N THR A 117 20.92 2.89 0.06
CA THR A 117 20.10 3.15 1.26
C THR A 117 19.52 4.56 1.28
N ALA A 118 20.27 5.55 0.77
CA ALA A 118 19.76 6.91 0.61
C ALA A 118 18.61 6.95 -0.41
N THR A 119 18.75 6.26 -1.54
CA THR A 119 17.71 6.17 -2.57
C THR A 119 16.49 5.41 -2.08
N SER A 120 16.67 4.41 -1.21
CA SER A 120 15.54 3.71 -0.57
C SER A 120 14.64 4.69 0.18
N GLN A 121 15.24 5.65 0.91
CA GLN A 121 14.47 6.69 1.59
C GLN A 121 13.77 7.63 0.60
N GLU A 122 14.41 8.00 -0.52
CA GLU A 122 13.81 8.82 -1.57
C GLU A 122 12.59 8.15 -2.22
N PHE A 123 12.61 6.83 -2.36
CA PHE A 123 11.44 6.05 -2.80
C PHE A 123 10.32 6.09 -1.75
N ILE A 124 10.63 5.86 -0.47
CA ILE A 124 9.65 5.91 0.63
C ILE A 124 9.02 7.31 0.75
N ASP A 125 9.80 8.36 0.58
CA ASP A 125 9.36 9.75 0.70
C ASP A 125 8.35 10.19 -0.38
N GLN A 126 8.14 9.38 -1.42
CA GLN A 126 7.05 9.61 -2.39
C GLN A 126 5.66 9.27 -1.82
N PHE A 127 5.61 8.53 -0.71
CA PHE A 127 4.38 8.04 -0.12
C PHE A 127 3.99 8.84 1.13
N PRO A 128 2.69 8.89 1.49
CA PRO A 128 2.25 9.55 2.72
C PRO A 128 2.97 9.04 3.97
N THR A 129 3.26 9.93 4.91
CA THR A 129 3.93 9.56 6.17
C THR A 129 3.09 8.59 7.00
N GLY A 130 3.74 7.64 7.69
CA GLY A 130 3.07 6.68 8.57
C GLY A 130 2.71 5.34 7.92
N GLN A 131 3.09 5.16 6.65
CA GLN A 131 3.07 3.88 5.97
C GLN A 131 4.21 2.98 6.47
N ASN A 132 3.97 1.68 6.53
CA ASN A 132 4.96 0.68 6.89
C ASN A 132 5.46 -0.02 5.62
N LEU A 133 6.46 0.59 4.96
CA LEU A 133 6.95 0.17 3.65
C LEU A 133 8.42 -0.25 3.71
N SER A 134 8.76 -1.23 2.88
CA SER A 134 10.11 -1.71 2.65
C SER A 134 10.48 -1.58 1.16
N VAL A 135 11.78 -1.38 0.87
CA VAL A 135 12.31 -1.17 -0.48
C VAL A 135 13.32 -2.26 -0.78
N HIS A 136 13.13 -2.93 -1.92
CA HIS A 136 13.95 -4.04 -2.39
C HIS A 136 14.45 -3.76 -3.81
N TYR A 137 15.65 -4.24 -4.12
CA TYR A 137 16.32 -3.99 -5.39
C TYR A 137 16.66 -5.29 -6.12
N TYR A 138 16.49 -5.29 -7.43
CA TYR A 138 16.70 -6.44 -8.29
C TYR A 138 17.36 -6.03 -9.61
N ASN A 139 18.12 -6.93 -10.22
CA ASN A 139 18.74 -6.68 -11.53
C ASN A 139 17.76 -6.90 -12.69
N THR A 140 16.63 -7.59 -12.46
CA THR A 140 15.63 -7.89 -13.49
C THR A 140 14.21 -7.70 -12.97
N LEU A 141 13.28 -7.41 -13.88
CA LEU A 141 11.86 -7.31 -13.58
C LEU A 141 11.29 -8.65 -13.08
N GLU A 142 11.72 -9.76 -13.68
CA GLU A 142 11.29 -11.10 -13.30
C GLU A 142 11.70 -11.41 -11.84
N ASP A 143 12.93 -11.08 -11.47
CA ASP A 143 13.42 -11.21 -10.10
C ASP A 143 12.61 -10.37 -9.11
N ALA A 144 12.25 -9.14 -9.47
CA ALA A 144 11.40 -8.28 -8.63
C ALA A 144 9.96 -8.81 -8.48
N GLN A 145 9.43 -9.45 -9.53
CA GLN A 145 8.09 -10.05 -9.53
C GLN A 145 8.04 -11.35 -8.75
N LEU A 146 9.11 -12.15 -8.80
CA LEU A 146 9.21 -13.45 -8.14
C LEU A 146 9.91 -13.38 -6.77
N GLU A 147 10.41 -12.22 -6.39
CA GLU A 147 11.18 -11.98 -5.16
C GLU A 147 12.42 -12.89 -5.08
N THR A 148 13.12 -13.05 -6.20
CA THR A 148 14.33 -13.88 -6.31
C THR A 148 15.58 -13.03 -6.53
N ASN A 149 16.74 -13.51 -6.07
CA ASN A 149 18.04 -12.85 -6.33
C ASN A 149 18.11 -11.37 -5.89
N GLU A 150 17.49 -11.04 -4.75
CA GLU A 150 17.50 -9.69 -4.18
C GLU A 150 18.93 -9.17 -3.92
N ILE A 151 19.14 -7.90 -4.24
CA ILE A 151 20.36 -7.17 -3.89
C ILE A 151 20.31 -6.80 -2.41
N THR A 152 21.10 -7.47 -1.59
CA THR A 152 21.09 -7.28 -0.12
C THR A 152 22.19 -6.35 0.41
N ASN A 153 23.24 -6.10 -0.39
CA ASN A 153 24.35 -5.23 0.01
C ASN A 153 24.07 -3.76 -0.40
N LEU A 154 23.04 -3.16 0.18
CA LEU A 154 22.53 -1.85 -0.24
C LEU A 154 23.54 -0.71 0.00
N SER A 155 24.32 -0.74 1.07
CA SER A 155 25.24 0.36 1.40
C SER A 155 26.51 0.41 0.53
N ASN A 156 26.76 -0.62 -0.28
CA ASN A 156 27.99 -0.75 -1.07
C ASN A 156 27.77 -1.64 -2.30
N TYR A 157 26.67 -1.43 -3.01
CA TYR A 157 26.34 -2.19 -4.22
C TYR A 157 27.24 -1.76 -5.36
N THR A 158 27.97 -2.69 -5.98
CA THR A 158 28.74 -2.41 -7.19
C THR A 158 27.93 -2.83 -8.41
N ASN A 159 27.85 -1.96 -9.40
CA ASN A 159 27.16 -2.27 -10.64
C ASN A 159 27.73 -3.52 -11.33
N SER A 160 26.89 -4.29 -12.01
CA SER A 160 27.26 -5.48 -12.76
C SER A 160 27.50 -5.20 -14.24
N THR A 161 26.96 -4.09 -14.75
CA THR A 161 27.13 -3.62 -16.14
C THR A 161 27.95 -2.32 -16.15
N PRO A 162 29.09 -2.26 -16.87
CA PRO A 162 29.94 -1.08 -16.85
C PRO A 162 29.25 0.13 -17.49
N PHE A 163 29.58 1.32 -16.99
CA PHE A 163 29.09 2.65 -17.41
C PHE A 163 27.61 2.93 -17.10
N GLN A 164 26.72 1.94 -17.21
CA GLN A 164 25.30 2.12 -16.93
C GLN A 164 24.63 0.77 -16.63
N GLU A 165 23.80 0.76 -15.58
CA GLU A 165 22.96 -0.36 -15.20
C GLU A 165 21.56 0.13 -14.80
N LEU A 166 20.54 -0.68 -15.09
CA LEU A 166 19.18 -0.46 -14.64
C LEU A 166 18.87 -1.48 -13.54
N LEU A 167 18.41 -0.98 -12.40
CA LEU A 167 17.83 -1.80 -11.34
C LEU A 167 16.32 -1.64 -11.32
N TYR A 168 15.63 -2.71 -10.93
CA TYR A 168 14.21 -2.71 -10.64
C TYR A 168 14.01 -2.57 -9.14
N VAL A 169 13.12 -1.68 -8.76
CA VAL A 169 12.80 -1.41 -7.36
C VAL A 169 11.41 -1.96 -7.08
N ARG A 170 11.31 -2.73 -6.00
CA ARG A 170 10.04 -3.18 -5.44
C ARG A 170 9.83 -2.46 -4.12
N VAL A 171 8.69 -1.79 -3.98
CA VAL A 171 8.23 -1.27 -2.70
C VAL A 171 7.05 -2.09 -2.25
N GLU A 172 7.09 -2.61 -1.03
CA GLU A 172 6.03 -3.44 -0.48
C GLU A 172 5.58 -2.97 0.89
N SER A 173 4.32 -3.29 1.21
CA SER A 173 3.71 -2.98 2.50
C SER A 173 3.95 -4.13 3.50
N ASP A 174 4.71 -3.84 4.55
CA ASP A 174 4.99 -4.77 5.65
C ASP A 174 3.76 -5.02 6.55
N ASP A 175 2.67 -4.27 6.36
CA ASP A 175 1.44 -4.40 7.14
C ASP A 175 0.57 -5.60 6.75
N ASN A 176 0.68 -6.07 5.51
CA ASN A 176 -0.03 -7.29 5.06
C ASN A 176 0.68 -8.08 3.95
N GLY A 177 1.73 -7.52 3.32
CA GLY A 177 2.44 -8.14 2.19
C GLY A 177 1.66 -8.16 0.87
N GLY A 178 0.40 -7.69 0.86
CA GLY A 178 -0.48 -7.76 -0.30
C GLY A 178 -0.44 -6.55 -1.23
N CYS A 179 0.12 -5.42 -0.80
CA CYS A 179 0.33 -4.25 -1.65
C CYS A 179 1.82 -4.14 -1.98
N PHE A 180 2.14 -4.15 -3.26
CA PHE A 180 3.49 -3.89 -3.75
C PHE A 180 3.43 -3.11 -5.07
N GLY A 181 4.50 -2.40 -5.38
CA GLY A 181 4.71 -1.76 -6.66
C GLY A 181 6.12 -2.04 -7.16
N ILE A 182 6.26 -2.18 -8.47
CA ILE A 182 7.54 -2.44 -9.12
C ILE A 182 7.76 -1.37 -10.20
N GLY A 183 8.96 -0.80 -10.23
CA GLY A 183 9.35 0.29 -11.15
C GLY A 183 10.82 0.29 -11.49
#